data_AF-A0A8T4E907-F1
#
_entry.id   AF-A0A8T4E907-F1
#
_cell.length_a   1.000
_cell.length_b   1.000
_cell.length_c   1.000
_cell.angle_alpha   90.00
_cell.angle_beta   90.00
_cell.angle_gamma   90.00
#
_symmetry.space_group_name_H-M   'P 1'
#
loop_
_entity.id
_entity.type
_entity.pdbx_description
1 polymer ?
#
loop_
_entity_poly.entity_id
_entity_poly.type
_entity_poly.pdbx_seq_one_letter_code
_entity_poly.pdbx_strand_id
1 'polypeptide(L)'
;MVKTLDEVMCFLENYTLAWHHWLMVLSLVKLGGSGKKSQILPVYKQEGFSPHVIDKVFQTDLEDLGDAIQIQDGILSLTDNSIITLTDDIRFQKFLKKHIKSVISTFKQRRIK
;
A
#
# COMPACT_ATOMS: atom_id res chain seq x y z
N MET A 1 -9.36 4.56 -15.10
CA MET A 1 -8.72 5.86 -14.81
C MET A 1 -7.89 5.65 -13.56
N VAL A 2 -6.58 5.91 -13.63
CA VAL A 2 -5.69 5.78 -12.46
C VAL A 2 -5.92 6.98 -11.56
N LYS A 3 -5.99 6.77 -10.23
CA LYS A 3 -6.15 7.88 -9.28
C LYS A 3 -4.89 8.76 -9.30
N THR A 4 -5.09 10.06 -9.37
CA THR A 4 -4.02 11.05 -9.25
C THR A 4 -3.43 11.04 -7.84
N LEU A 5 -2.21 11.56 -7.70
CA LEU A 5 -1.54 11.59 -6.39
C LEU A 5 -2.33 12.35 -5.32
N ASP A 6 -2.99 13.46 -5.68
CA ASP A 6 -3.81 14.24 -4.75
C ASP A 6 -5.06 13.47 -4.29
N GLU A 7 -5.70 12.72 -5.19
CA GLU A 7 -6.83 11.84 -4.87
C GLU A 7 -6.39 10.70 -3.94
N VAL A 8 -5.21 10.10 -4.19
CA VAL A 8 -4.66 9.04 -3.35
C VAL A 8 -4.34 9.56 -1.95
N MET A 9 -3.71 10.74 -1.84
CA MET A 9 -3.44 11.36 -0.54
C MET A 9 -4.74 11.62 0.23
N CYS A 10 -5.75 12.21 -0.40
CA CYS A 10 -7.07 12.44 0.20
C CYS A 10 -7.72 11.14 0.66
N PHE A 11 -7.67 10.10 -0.17
CA PHE A 11 -8.19 8.77 0.17
C PHE A 11 -7.47 8.16 1.39
N LEU A 12 -6.14 8.24 1.42
CA LEU A 12 -5.31 7.71 2.50
C LEU A 12 -5.48 8.45 3.83
N GLU A 13 -6.00 9.68 3.84
CA GLU A 13 -6.31 10.40 5.09
C GLU A 13 -7.43 9.71 5.90
N ASN A 14 -8.34 8.98 5.24
CA ASN A 14 -9.34 8.19 5.92
C ASN A 14 -8.80 6.79 6.27
N TYR A 15 -8.02 6.73 7.36
CA TYR A 15 -7.33 5.51 7.79
C TYR A 15 -8.24 4.31 8.06
N THR A 16 -9.51 4.55 8.39
CA THR A 16 -10.45 3.46 8.66
C THR A 16 -10.86 2.74 7.38
N LEU A 17 -11.06 3.49 6.29
CA LEU A 17 -11.44 2.94 5.00
C LEU A 17 -10.22 2.42 4.24
N ALA A 18 -9.12 3.17 4.23
CA ALA A 18 -7.92 2.86 3.47
C ALA A 18 -6.92 1.95 4.21
N TRP A 19 -7.37 1.22 5.24
CA TRP A 19 -6.48 0.48 6.14
C TRP A 19 -5.65 -0.59 5.40
N HIS A 20 -6.22 -1.23 4.38
CA HIS A 20 -5.55 -2.28 3.62
C HIS A 20 -4.54 -1.69 2.62
N HIS A 21 -4.85 -0.57 1.99
CA HIS A 21 -3.88 0.22 1.22
C HIS A 21 -2.68 0.66 2.06
N TRP A 22 -2.91 1.03 3.32
CA TRP A 22 -1.82 1.35 4.25
C TRP A 22 -0.90 0.14 4.54
N LEU A 23 -1.38 -1.10 4.44
CA LEU A 23 -0.50 -2.28 4.56
C LEU A 23 0.54 -2.30 3.45
N MET A 24 0.14 -2.02 2.21
CA MET A 24 1.07 -1.92 1.08
C MET A 24 2.07 -0.80 1.27
N VAL A 25 1.57 0.41 1.57
CA VAL A 25 2.42 1.60 1.76
C VAL A 25 3.43 1.36 2.87
N LEU A 26 3.00 0.87 4.04
CA LEU A 26 3.90 0.59 5.16
C LEU A 26 4.90 -0.53 4.85
N SER A 27 4.49 -1.54 4.08
CA SER A 27 5.40 -2.60 3.64
C SER A 27 6.49 -2.06 2.73
N LEU A 28 6.14 -1.21 1.77
CA LEU A 28 7.10 -0.56 0.88
C LEU A 28 8.04 0.38 1.64
N VAL A 29 7.50 1.20 2.56
CA VAL A 29 8.33 2.06 3.42
C VAL A 29 9.32 1.23 4.24
N LYS A 30 8.88 0.10 4.80
CA LYS A 30 9.75 -0.81 5.56
C LYS A 30 10.85 -1.44 4.69
N LEU A 31 10.58 -1.65 3.40
CA LEU A 31 11.53 -2.19 2.43
C LEU A 31 12.43 -1.11 1.79
N GLY A 32 12.34 0.14 2.24
CA GLY A 32 13.17 1.24 1.72
C GLY A 32 12.57 1.96 0.50
N GLY A 33 11.26 1.83 0.28
CA GLY A 33 10.52 2.48 -0.79
C GLY A 33 10.22 1.58 -1.99
N SER A 34 10.83 0.39 -2.08
CA SER A 34 10.64 -0.55 -3.18
C SER A 34 10.66 -2.00 -2.69
N GLY A 35 9.90 -2.89 -3.32
CA GLY A 35 9.84 -4.30 -2.96
C GLY A 35 9.12 -5.16 -3.98
N LYS A 36 9.37 -6.48 -3.96
CA LYS A 36 8.67 -7.44 -4.80
C LYS A 36 7.28 -7.75 -4.25
N LYS A 37 6.33 -8.12 -5.11
CA LYS A 37 5.01 -8.64 -4.70
C LYS A 37 5.15 -9.74 -3.63
N SER A 38 6.03 -10.72 -3.86
CA SER A 38 6.31 -11.81 -2.91
C SER A 38 6.78 -11.37 -1.52
N GLN A 39 7.38 -10.17 -1.41
CA GLN A 39 7.82 -9.61 -0.12
C GLN A 39 6.71 -8.84 0.59
N ILE A 40 5.73 -8.31 -0.14
CA ILE A 40 4.64 -7.48 0.38
C ILE A 40 3.40 -8.33 0.72
N LEU A 41 3.02 -9.26 -0.16
CA LEU A 41 1.84 -10.13 -0.03
C LEU A 41 1.75 -10.89 1.32
N PRO A 42 2.86 -11.35 1.94
CA PRO A 42 2.80 -12.01 3.25
C PRO A 42 2.18 -11.13 4.36
N VAL A 43 2.26 -9.80 4.28
CA VAL A 43 1.66 -8.90 5.28
C VAL A 43 0.14 -9.01 5.26
N TYR A 44 -0.46 -9.11 4.08
CA TYR A 44 -1.90 -9.34 3.93
C TYR A 44 -2.32 -10.69 4.54
N LYS A 45 -1.53 -11.75 4.33
CA LYS A 45 -1.82 -13.05 4.97
C LYS A 45 -1.80 -12.93 6.50
N GLN A 46 -0.86 -12.16 7.05
CA GLN A 46 -0.74 -11.93 8.49
C GLN A 46 -1.91 -11.12 9.07
N GLU A 47 -2.52 -10.23 8.29
CA GLU A 47 -3.72 -9.49 8.68
C GLU A 47 -5.03 -10.28 8.47
N GLY A 48 -4.94 -11.57 8.11
CA GLY A 48 -6.10 -12.47 8.05
C GLY A 48 -6.86 -12.46 6.72
N PHE A 49 -6.30 -11.89 5.65
CA PHE A 49 -6.91 -11.99 4.33
C PHE A 49 -6.92 -13.45 3.84
N SER A 50 -8.10 -13.90 3.39
CA SER A 50 -8.28 -15.27 2.86
C SER A 50 -7.44 -15.48 1.59
N PRO A 51 -6.80 -16.67 1.42
CA PRO A 51 -6.04 -17.00 0.22
C PRO A 51 -6.83 -16.87 -1.09
N HIS A 52 -8.16 -16.99 -1.04
CA HIS A 52 -9.01 -16.91 -2.23
C HIS A 52 -9.25 -15.48 -2.73
N VAL A 53 -9.05 -14.48 -1.87
CA VAL A 53 -9.33 -13.07 -2.18
C VAL A 53 -8.09 -12.18 -2.10
N ILE A 54 -7.02 -12.66 -1.48
CA ILE A 54 -5.83 -11.87 -1.21
C ILE A 54 -5.19 -11.27 -2.47
N ASP A 55 -5.10 -12.04 -3.56
CA ASP A 55 -4.56 -11.54 -4.82
C ASP A 55 -5.46 -10.45 -5.43
N LYS A 56 -6.77 -10.61 -5.31
CA LYS A 56 -7.74 -9.60 -5.78
C LYS A 56 -7.64 -8.31 -4.96
N VAL A 57 -7.59 -8.42 -3.63
CA VAL A 57 -7.42 -7.25 -2.74
C VAL A 57 -6.09 -6.56 -3.04
N PHE A 58 -5.01 -7.33 -3.17
CA PHE A 58 -3.70 -6.78 -3.48
C PHE A 58 -3.70 -6.03 -4.82
N GLN A 59 -4.34 -6.59 -5.85
CA GLN A 59 -4.48 -5.92 -7.14
C GLN A 59 -5.33 -4.65 -7.03
N THR A 60 -6.46 -4.70 -6.32
CA THR A 60 -7.29 -3.51 -6.08
C THR A 60 -6.51 -2.42 -5.35
N ASP A 61 -5.69 -2.77 -4.37
CA ASP A 61 -4.83 -1.80 -3.68
C ASP A 61 -3.82 -1.14 -4.61
N LEU A 62 -3.24 -1.91 -5.54
CA LEU A 62 -2.35 -1.35 -6.56
C LEU A 62 -3.09 -0.39 -7.49
N GLU A 63 -4.28 -0.77 -7.96
CA GLU A 63 -5.13 0.08 -8.82
C GLU A 63 -5.53 1.37 -8.10
N ASP A 64 -5.90 1.25 -6.82
CA ASP A 64 -6.39 2.35 -6.01
C ASP A 64 -5.30 3.31 -5.57
N LEU A 65 -4.08 2.82 -5.35
CA LEU A 65 -2.92 3.65 -5.01
C LEU A 65 -2.37 4.41 -6.21
N GLY A 66 -2.70 4.03 -7.43
CA GLY A 66 -2.44 4.77 -8.66
C GLY A 66 -1.06 5.43 -8.71
N ASP A 67 -1.02 6.75 -8.88
CA ASP A 67 0.23 7.52 -9.01
C ASP A 67 1.15 7.50 -7.78
N ALA A 68 0.66 7.01 -6.63
CA ALA A 68 1.49 6.85 -5.43
C ALA A 68 2.46 5.68 -5.53
N ILE A 69 2.26 4.78 -6.50
CA ILE A 69 3.10 3.61 -6.72
C ILE A 69 3.45 3.45 -8.21
N GLN A 70 4.54 2.74 -8.47
CA GLN A 70 4.99 2.37 -9.80
C GLN A 70 5.27 0.87 -9.82
N ILE A 71 4.83 0.20 -10.89
CA ILE A 71 5.03 -1.24 -11.10
C ILE A 71 5.89 -1.39 -12.35
N GLN A 72 7.06 -2.03 -12.22
CA GLN A 72 8.07 -2.09 -13.27
C GLN A 72 7.53 -2.63 -14.61
N ASP A 73 6.74 -3.71 -14.57
CA ASP A 73 6.19 -4.38 -15.77
C ASP A 73 4.71 -4.02 -16.00
N GLY A 74 4.19 -3.01 -15.30
CA GLY A 74 2.78 -2.66 -15.30
C GLY A 74 1.88 -3.65 -14.55
N ILE A 75 0.64 -3.24 -14.31
CA ILE A 75 -0.29 -3.98 -13.44
C ILE A 75 -0.86 -5.27 -14.07
N LEU A 76 -0.96 -5.31 -15.41
CA LEU A 76 -1.54 -6.44 -16.14
C LEU A 76 -0.61 -7.66 -16.22
N SER A 77 0.67 -7.48 -15.89
CA SER A 77 1.70 -8.52 -15.93
C SER A 77 2.29 -8.79 -14.53
N LEU A 78 1.48 -8.61 -13.49
CA LEU A 78 1.87 -8.86 -12.11
C LEU A 78 2.26 -10.33 -11.89
N THR A 79 3.50 -10.53 -11.46
CA THR A 79 4.04 -11.78 -10.96
C THR A 79 4.56 -11.60 -9.54
N ASP A 80 4.90 -12.69 -8.87
CA ASP A 80 5.50 -12.64 -7.54
C ASP A 80 6.87 -11.92 -7.51
N ASN A 81 7.52 -11.79 -8.67
CA ASN A 81 8.78 -11.09 -8.84
C ASN A 81 8.64 -9.64 -9.27
N SER A 82 7.44 -9.18 -9.62
CA SER A 82 7.20 -7.80 -10.04
C SER A 82 7.59 -6.82 -8.94
N ILE A 83 8.37 -5.81 -9.32
CA ILE A 83 8.86 -4.76 -8.43
C ILE A 83 7.82 -3.65 -8.36
N ILE A 84 7.44 -3.32 -7.13
CA ILE A 84 6.51 -2.23 -6.79
C ILE A 84 7.31 -1.20 -6.00
N THR A 85 7.20 0.06 -6.40
CA THR A 85 7.98 1.18 -5.84
C THR A 85 7.05 2.33 -5.48
N LEU A 86 7.30 3.01 -4.37
CA LEU A 86 6.59 4.26 -4.04
C LEU A 86 7.06 5.37 -4.98
N THR A 87 6.17 6.31 -5.27
CA THR A 87 6.55 7.51 -6.02
C THR A 87 7.61 8.34 -5.28
N ASP A 88 8.53 8.93 -6.05
CA ASP A 88 9.53 9.87 -5.56
C ASP A 88 8.99 11.30 -5.39
N ASP A 89 7.69 11.54 -5.66
CA ASP A 89 7.08 12.86 -5.48
C ASP A 89 7.23 13.35 -4.03
N ILE A 90 7.87 14.51 -3.88
CA ILE A 90 8.20 15.09 -2.58
C ILE A 90 6.96 15.41 -1.73
N ARG A 91 5.80 15.68 -2.36
CA ARG A 91 4.53 15.91 -1.67
C ARG A 91 4.07 14.63 -0.99
N PHE A 92 4.15 13.50 -1.68
CA PHE A 92 3.79 12.21 -1.12
C PHE A 92 4.76 11.79 -0.01
N GLN A 93 6.06 12.01 -0.19
CA GLN A 93 7.04 11.73 0.88
C GLN A 93 6.77 12.54 2.15
N LYS A 94 6.40 13.83 2.01
CA LYS A 94 6.00 14.67 3.15
C LYS A 94 4.70 14.17 3.79
N PHE A 95 3.72 13.78 2.97
CA PHE A 95 2.47 13.18 3.43
C PHE A 95 2.74 11.92 4.27
N LEU A 96 3.51 10.96 3.75
CA LEU A 96 3.88 9.75 4.47
C LEU A 96 4.54 10.06 5.81
N LYS A 97 5.52 10.97 5.84
CA LYS A 97 6.19 11.38 7.10
C LYS A 97 5.22 11.94 8.13
N LYS A 98 4.23 12.72 7.71
CA LYS A 98 3.20 13.30 8.60
C LYS A 98 2.24 12.25 9.14
N HIS A 99 1.84 11.27 8.33
CA HIS A 99 0.73 10.35 8.66
C HIS A 99 1.20 8.98 9.23
N ILE A 100 2.37 8.47 8.86
CA ILE A 100 2.87 7.12 9.22
C ILE A 100 2.77 6.80 10.71
N LYS A 101 3.22 7.70 11.59
CA LYS A 101 3.25 7.44 13.03
C LYS A 101 1.84 7.24 13.58
N SER A 102 0.91 8.07 13.14
CA SER A 102 -0.50 7.99 13.54
C SER A 102 -1.12 6.69 13.04
N VAL A 103 -0.92 6.37 11.76
CA VAL A 103 -1.41 5.13 11.13
C VAL A 103 -0.92 3.89 11.89
N ILE A 104 0.38 3.78 12.13
CA ILE A 104 0.96 2.65 12.89
C ILE A 104 0.34 2.54 14.29
N SER A 105 0.15 3.68 14.98
CA SER A 105 -0.46 3.67 16.31
C SER A 105 -1.90 3.17 16.28
N THR A 106 -2.68 3.58 15.28
CA THR A 106 -4.07 3.14 15.10
C THR A 106 -4.15 1.64 14.81
N PHE A 107 -3.27 1.11 13.95
CA PHE A 107 -3.20 -0.34 13.70
C PHE A 107 -2.88 -1.14 14.95
N LYS A 108 -1.91 -0.70 15.75
CA LYS A 108 -1.54 -1.37 17.00
C LYS A 108 -2.70 -1.40 17.99
N GLN A 109 -3.47 -0.32 18.10
CA GLN A 109 -4.63 -0.26 18.98
C GLN A 109 -5.76 -1.20 18.52
N ARG A 110 -5.98 -1.37 17.21
CA ARG A 110 -6.97 -2.34 16.69
C ARG A 110 -6.64 -3.78 17.05
N ARG A 111 -5.36 -4.14 17.13
CA ARG A 111 -4.92 -5.50 17.51
C ARG A 111 -5.07 -5.83 19.01
N ILE A 112 -5.31 -4.83 19.87
CA ILE A 112 -5.42 -5.02 21.33
C ILE A 112 -6.89 -5.24 21.78
N LYS A 113 -7.84 -5.28 20.84
CA LYS A 113 -9.25 -5.56 21.14
C LYS A 113 -9.67 -6.96 20.73
#